data_AF-A0A484ZW34-F1
#
_entry.id   AF-A0A484ZW34-F1
#
_cell.length_a   1.000
_cell.length_b   1.000
_cell.length_c   1.000
_cell.angle_alpha   90.00
_cell.angle_beta   90.00
_cell.angle_gamma   90.00
#
_symmetry.space_group_name_H-M   'P 1'
#
loop_
_entity.id
_entity.type
_entity.pdbx_description
1 polymer ?
#
loop_
_entity_poly.entity_id
_entity_poly.type
_entity_poly.pdbx_seq_one_letter_code
_entity_poly.pdbx_strand_id
1 'polypeptide(L)'
;MTATPLNEKTRHREYSIILPILALVILSQWGNTTNLALVSLINLFSLVAILASAFSVVRHADVLAHRLGEPYGSLILSLSVVILEVSLISALMATGDSDPALMRDTLYSIIMIVTAGLVGFSLLLGRPQVFHSVCESGWGLNNI
;
A
#
# COMPACT_ATOMS: atom_id res chain seq x y z
N MET A 1 19.09 23.70 36.52
CA MET A 1 19.00 22.44 35.74
C MET A 1 17.90 21.58 36.33
N THR A 2 16.72 21.54 35.71
CA THR A 2 15.60 20.66 36.11
C THR A 2 15.16 19.89 34.86
N ALA A 3 15.49 18.61 34.81
CA ALA A 3 15.06 17.72 33.74
C ALA A 3 13.57 17.41 33.93
N THR A 4 12.73 17.92 33.03
CA THR A 4 11.35 17.45 32.87
C THR A 4 11.36 16.18 32.01
N PRO A 5 10.88 15.03 32.50
CA PRO A 5 10.67 13.88 31.63
C PRO A 5 9.44 14.18 30.76
N LEU A 6 9.64 14.43 29.47
CA LEU A 6 8.53 14.46 28.52
C LEU A 6 8.04 13.02 28.34
N ASN A 7 6.96 12.71 29.05
CA ASN A 7 6.08 11.58 28.81
C ASN A 7 5.35 11.84 27.49
N GLU A 8 6.06 11.66 26.38
CA GLU A 8 5.46 11.65 25.05
C GLU A 8 4.78 10.29 24.87
N LYS A 9 3.53 10.24 25.31
CA LYS A 9 2.64 9.13 25.08
C LYS A 9 2.45 9.02 23.57
N THR A 10 3.25 8.18 22.91
CA THR A 10 3.12 7.79 21.50
C THR A 10 1.88 6.90 21.30
N ARG A 11 0.71 7.40 21.73
CA ARG A 11 -0.60 6.75 21.72
C ARG A 11 -1.31 6.88 20.37
N HIS A 12 -0.54 6.82 19.27
CA HIS A 12 -1.10 6.94 17.93
C HIS A 12 -0.79 5.73 17.02
N ARG A 13 0.09 4.81 17.43
CA ARG A 13 0.57 3.74 16.54
C ARG A 13 -0.26 2.45 16.57
N GLU A 14 -1.10 2.25 17.56
CA GLU A 14 -1.79 0.97 17.74
C GLU A 14 -3.19 0.93 17.11
N TYR A 15 -3.83 2.09 16.87
CA TYR A 15 -5.21 2.13 16.36
C TYR A 15 -5.39 1.51 14.97
N SER A 16 -4.38 1.62 14.12
CA SER A 16 -4.45 1.04 12.78
C SER A 16 -4.29 -0.48 12.75
N ILE A 17 -3.70 -1.07 13.79
CA ILE A 17 -3.58 -2.53 13.95
C ILE A 17 -4.81 -3.07 14.67
N ILE A 18 -5.38 -2.30 15.59
CA ILE A 18 -6.60 -2.69 16.30
C ILE A 18 -7.77 -2.85 15.32
N LEU A 19 -7.85 -2.03 14.28
CA LEU A 19 -8.94 -2.05 13.29
C LEU A 19 -9.05 -3.38 12.50
N PRO A 20 -7.98 -3.91 11.85
CA PRO A 20 -8.02 -5.21 11.18
C PRO A 20 -8.14 -6.38 12.16
N ILE A 21 -7.53 -6.31 13.35
CA ILE A 21 -7.68 -7.37 14.38
C ILE A 21 -9.12 -7.45 14.86
N LEU A 22 -9.76 -6.30 15.12
CA LEU A 22 -11.16 -6.24 15.52
C LEU A 22 -12.08 -6.78 14.42
N ALA A 23 -11.79 -6.46 13.15
CA ALA A 23 -12.51 -7.04 12.01
C ALA A 23 -12.36 -8.58 11.93
N LEU A 24 -11.17 -9.11 12.18
CA LEU A 24 -10.89 -10.55 12.23
C LEU A 24 -11.67 -11.26 13.36
N VAL A 25 -11.71 -10.66 14.54
CA VAL A 25 -12.46 -11.18 15.69
C VAL A 25 -13.96 -11.19 15.41
N ILE A 26 -14.50 -10.11 14.82
CA ILE A 26 -15.91 -10.02 14.43
C ILE A 26 -16.24 -11.08 13.37
N LEU A 27 -15.37 -11.24 12.36
CA LEU A 27 -15.54 -12.23 11.30
C LEU A 27 -15.52 -13.67 11.85
N SER A 28 -14.63 -13.97 12.80
CA SER A 28 -14.57 -15.30 13.43
C SER A 28 -15.83 -15.62 14.23
N GLN A 29 -16.39 -14.64 14.94
CA GLN A 29 -17.55 -14.82 15.81
C GLN A 29 -18.87 -14.83 15.02
N TRP A 30 -18.96 -14.12 13.90
CA TRP A 30 -20.19 -13.94 13.10
C TRP A 30 -20.10 -14.53 11.69
N GLY A 31 -19.00 -15.20 11.33
CA GLY A 31 -18.81 -15.77 9.99
C GLY A 31 -19.76 -16.91 9.63
N ASN A 32 -20.40 -17.53 10.63
CA ASN A 32 -21.28 -18.69 10.44
C ASN A 32 -22.77 -18.33 10.22
N THR A 33 -23.11 -17.06 9.94
CA THR A 33 -24.51 -16.70 9.65
C THR A 33 -24.90 -17.11 8.24
N THR A 34 -26.09 -17.68 8.06
CA THR A 34 -26.61 -18.14 6.75
C THR A 34 -27.35 -17.05 5.96
N ASN A 35 -27.47 -15.84 6.51
CA ASN A 35 -28.11 -14.71 5.84
C ASN A 35 -27.16 -14.08 4.81
N LEU A 36 -27.45 -14.25 3.52
CA LEU A 36 -26.66 -13.70 2.41
C LEU A 36 -26.38 -12.20 2.55
N ALA A 37 -27.37 -11.42 3.01
CA ALA A 37 -27.23 -9.98 3.21
C ALA A 37 -26.19 -9.64 4.31
N LEU A 38 -26.19 -10.39 5.41
CA LEU A 38 -25.24 -10.18 6.51
C LEU A 38 -23.84 -10.62 6.12
N VAL A 39 -23.69 -11.77 5.44
CA VAL A 39 -22.40 -12.26 4.95
C VAL A 39 -21.78 -11.26 3.95
N SER A 40 -22.57 -10.74 3.01
CA SER A 40 -22.10 -9.74 2.05
C SER A 40 -21.63 -8.46 2.73
N LEU A 41 -22.39 -7.97 3.72
CA LEU A 41 -22.04 -6.77 4.48
C LEU A 41 -20.74 -6.96 5.28
N ILE A 42 -20.60 -8.11 5.96
CA ILE A 42 -19.40 -8.46 6.72
C ILE A 42 -18.18 -8.59 5.80
N ASN A 43 -18.32 -9.22 4.63
CA ASN A 43 -17.23 -9.34 3.66
C ASN A 43 -16.81 -7.97 3.11
N LEU A 44 -17.78 -7.11 2.76
CA LEU A 44 -17.49 -5.74 2.32
C LEU A 44 -16.77 -4.95 3.43
N PHE A 45 -17.22 -5.08 4.67
CA PHE A 45 -16.59 -4.45 5.82
C PHE A 45 -15.15 -4.97 6.02
N SER A 46 -14.93 -6.28 5.91
CA SER A 46 -13.60 -6.88 5.99
C SER A 46 -12.67 -6.38 4.88
N LEU A 47 -13.16 -6.29 3.64
CA LEU A 47 -12.42 -5.75 2.52
C LEU A 47 -12.00 -4.29 2.77
N VAL A 48 -12.93 -3.45 3.24
CA VAL A 48 -12.63 -2.05 3.58
C VAL A 48 -11.62 -1.97 4.74
N ALA A 49 -11.73 -2.83 5.75
CA ALA A 49 -10.79 -2.89 6.86
C ALA A 49 -9.37 -3.29 6.41
N ILE A 50 -9.26 -4.28 5.51
CA ILE A 50 -7.99 -4.71 4.91
C ILE A 50 -7.37 -3.58 4.09
N LEU A 51 -8.16 -2.93 3.22
CA LEU A 51 -7.68 -1.78 2.43
C LEU A 51 -7.22 -0.63 3.33
N ALA A 52 -8.00 -0.26 4.35
CA ALA A 52 -7.63 0.78 5.29
C ALA A 52 -6.32 0.45 6.04
N SER A 53 -6.14 -0.82 6.42
CA SER A 53 -4.90 -1.30 7.03
C SER A 53 -3.70 -1.18 6.08
N ALA A 54 -3.85 -1.61 4.81
CA ALA A 54 -2.79 -1.49 3.81
C ALA A 54 -2.39 -0.03 3.56
N PHE A 55 -3.36 0.87 3.36
CA PHE A 55 -3.09 2.30 3.17
C PHE A 55 -2.42 2.96 4.38
N SER A 56 -2.75 2.52 5.59
CA SER A 56 -2.09 3.01 6.78
C SER A 56 -0.61 2.66 6.78
N VAL A 57 -0.22 1.43 6.44
CA VAL A 57 1.19 1.02 6.34
C VAL A 57 1.94 1.89 5.32
N VAL A 58 1.35 2.12 4.15
CA VAL A 58 1.94 3.00 3.12
C VAL A 58 2.11 4.43 3.61
N ARG A 59 1.10 4.99 4.30
CA ARG A 59 1.19 6.35 4.86
C ARG A 59 2.31 6.46 5.90
N HIS A 60 2.53 5.42 6.71
CA HIS A 60 3.64 5.40 7.64
C HIS A 60 5.00 5.35 6.92
N ALA A 61 5.10 4.59 5.82
CA ALA A 61 6.30 4.55 4.99
C ALA A 61 6.58 5.90 4.33
N ASP A 62 5.54 6.60 3.87
CA ASP A 62 5.63 7.93 3.28
C ASP A 62 6.09 9.00 4.29
N VAL A 63 5.53 8.97 5.51
CA VAL A 63 6.00 9.84 6.60
C VAL A 63 7.46 9.55 6.95
N LEU A 64 7.89 8.29 6.93
CA LEU A 64 9.29 7.93 7.15
C LEU A 64 10.19 8.42 6.01
N ALA A 65 9.71 8.31 4.76
CA ALA A 65 10.39 8.82 3.58
C ALA A 65 10.64 10.34 3.64
N HIS A 66 9.63 11.11 4.08
CA HIS A 66 9.79 12.56 4.28
C HIS A 66 10.83 12.93 5.35
N ARG A 67 11.02 12.09 6.38
CA ARG A 67 12.02 12.35 7.43
C ARG A 67 13.45 12.02 6.98
N LEU A 68 13.61 11.13 6.01
CA LEU A 68 14.91 10.64 5.54
C LEU A 68 15.48 11.45 4.36
N GLY A 69 14.65 12.25 3.69
CA GLY A 69 15.07 13.08 2.55
C GLY A 69 15.34 12.26 1.29
N GLU A 70 15.69 12.96 0.21
CA GLU A 70 16.06 12.35 -1.07
C GLU A 70 17.54 11.92 -1.02
N PRO A 71 17.92 10.69 -1.45
CA PRO A 71 17.18 9.70 -2.28
C PRO A 71 16.49 8.56 -1.51
N TYR A 72 16.66 8.49 -0.19
CA TYR A 72 16.21 7.36 0.62
C TYR A 72 14.68 7.25 0.72
N GLY A 73 13.96 8.37 0.64
CA GLY A 73 12.50 8.38 0.66
C GLY A 73 11.88 7.59 -0.50
N SER A 74 12.40 7.75 -1.72
CA SER A 74 11.92 7.02 -2.90
C SER A 74 12.18 5.52 -2.81
N LEU A 75 13.37 5.13 -2.31
CA LEU A 75 13.71 3.72 -2.10
C LEU A 75 12.80 3.04 -1.08
N ILE A 76 12.45 3.74 0.00
CA ILE A 76 11.58 3.22 1.05
C ILE A 76 10.14 3.09 0.57
N LEU A 77 9.66 4.06 -0.22
CA LEU A 77 8.33 3.97 -0.84
C LEU A 77 8.25 2.77 -1.80
N SER A 78 9.26 2.57 -2.65
CA SER A 78 9.37 1.43 -3.56
C SER A 78 9.46 0.10 -2.81
N LEU A 79 10.29 0.04 -1.76
CA LEU A 79 10.42 -1.16 -0.93
C LEU A 79 9.13 -1.49 -0.17
N SER A 80 8.40 -0.48 0.31
CA SER A 80 7.11 -0.68 0.97
C SER A 80 6.08 -1.32 0.05
N VAL A 81 5.97 -0.87 -1.21
CA VAL A 81 5.00 -1.45 -2.15
C VAL A 81 5.37 -2.87 -2.55
N VAL A 82 6.67 -3.17 -2.74
CA VAL A 82 7.14 -4.53 -3.03
C VAL A 82 6.84 -5.49 -1.88
N ILE A 83 7.01 -5.06 -0.62
CA ILE A 83 6.65 -5.89 0.53
C ILE A 83 5.14 -6.19 0.55
N LEU A 84 4.29 -5.20 0.24
CA LEU A 84 2.84 -5.41 0.13
C LEU A 84 2.49 -6.44 -0.95
N GLU A 85 3.17 -6.37 -2.09
CA GLU A 85 2.97 -7.29 -3.21
C GLU A 85 3.35 -8.73 -2.86
N VAL A 86 4.57 -8.94 -2.33
CA VAL A 86 5.03 -10.28 -1.93
C VAL A 86 4.14 -10.88 -0.84
N SER A 87 3.63 -10.04 0.08
CA SER A 87 2.70 -10.47 1.11
C SER A 87 1.35 -10.92 0.53
N LEU A 88 0.82 -10.20 -0.47
CA LEU A 88 -0.43 -10.57 -1.16
C LEU A 88 -0.26 -11.88 -1.92
N ILE A 89 0.84 -12.03 -2.67
CA ILE A 89 1.19 -13.27 -3.38
C ILE A 89 1.26 -14.44 -2.40
N SER A 90 1.95 -14.27 -1.27
CA SER A 90 2.06 -15.31 -0.25
C SER A 90 0.71 -15.67 0.38
N ALA A 91 -0.16 -14.69 0.64
CA ALA A 91 -1.49 -14.91 1.19
C ALA A 91 -2.39 -15.70 0.23
N LEU A 92 -2.32 -15.41 -1.07
CA LEU A 92 -3.05 -16.16 -2.09
C LEU A 92 -2.57 -17.61 -2.19
N MET A 93 -1.24 -17.82 -2.18
CA MET A 93 -0.68 -19.17 -2.19
C MET A 93 -1.05 -19.96 -0.92
N ALA A 94 -1.15 -19.29 0.23
CA ALA A 94 -1.58 -19.92 1.49
C ALA A 94 -3.07 -20.29 1.50
N THR A 95 -3.89 -19.62 0.68
CA THR A 95 -5.35 -19.86 0.60
C THR A 95 -5.72 -20.82 -0.55
N GLY A 96 -4.82 -21.03 -1.51
CA GLY A 96 -5.06 -21.76 -2.75
C GLY A 96 -5.12 -23.29 -2.60
N ASP A 97 -6.22 -23.79 -2.03
CA ASP A 97 -6.58 -25.21 -2.08
C ASP A 97 -7.46 -25.43 -3.32
N SER A 98 -6.94 -26.06 -4.39
CA SER A 98 -7.65 -26.96 -5.34
C SER A 98 -7.07 -27.09 -6.76
N ASP A 99 -6.28 -26.16 -7.31
CA ASP A 99 -5.76 -26.33 -8.69
C ASP A 99 -4.47 -25.52 -8.97
N PRO A 100 -3.34 -26.17 -9.33
CA PRO A 100 -2.10 -25.46 -9.65
C PRO A 100 -2.19 -24.54 -10.89
N ALA A 101 -3.17 -24.74 -11.80
CA ALA A 101 -3.37 -23.86 -12.94
C ALA A 101 -3.97 -22.50 -12.51
N LEU A 102 -4.99 -22.50 -11.64
CA LEU A 102 -5.65 -21.29 -11.15
C LEU A 102 -4.71 -20.39 -10.34
N MET A 103 -3.82 -21.00 -9.54
CA MET A 103 -2.83 -20.26 -8.76
C MET A 103 -1.85 -19.51 -9.67
N ARG A 104 -1.37 -20.16 -10.73
CA ARG A 104 -0.46 -19.54 -11.70
C ARG A 104 -1.14 -18.40 -12.47
N ASP A 105 -2.39 -18.58 -12.89
CA ASP A 105 -3.13 -17.57 -13.64
C ASP A 105 -3.39 -16.30 -12.79
N THR A 106 -3.63 -16.49 -11.48
CA THR A 106 -3.76 -15.38 -10.52
C THR A 106 -2.43 -14.65 -10.31
N LEU A 107 -1.31 -15.38 -10.19
CA LEU A 107 0.03 -14.77 -10.09
C LEU A 107 0.37 -13.96 -11.35
N TYR A 108 0.08 -14.50 -12.53
CA TYR A 108 0.27 -13.76 -13.79
C TYR A 108 -0.58 -12.49 -13.86
N SER A 109 -1.82 -12.53 -13.38
CA SER A 109 -2.66 -11.33 -13.31
C SER A 109 -2.06 -10.26 -12.40
N ILE A 110 -1.60 -10.64 -11.21
CA ILE A 110 -1.02 -9.71 -10.22
C ILE A 110 0.24 -9.05 -10.76
N ILE A 111 1.19 -9.82 -11.30
CA ILE A 111 2.43 -9.24 -11.84
C ILE A 111 2.14 -8.30 -13.01
N MET A 112 1.14 -8.61 -13.85
CA MET A 112 0.76 -7.74 -14.97
C MET A 112 0.16 -6.43 -14.47
N ILE A 113 -0.67 -6.46 -13.43
CA ILE A 113 -1.23 -5.26 -12.80
C ILE A 113 -0.11 -4.40 -12.20
N VAL A 114 0.85 -5.01 -11.50
CA VAL A 114 1.94 -4.25 -10.87
C VAL A 114 2.88 -3.66 -11.93
N THR A 115 3.34 -4.48 -12.88
CA THR A 115 4.28 -4.05 -13.91
C THR A 115 3.66 -3.07 -14.88
N ALA A 116 2.49 -3.36 -15.46
CA ALA A 116 1.86 -2.45 -16.42
C ALA A 116 1.14 -1.29 -15.73
N GLY A 117 0.50 -1.54 -14.58
CA GLY A 117 -0.26 -0.53 -13.84
C GLY A 117 0.63 0.49 -13.17
N LEU A 118 1.64 0.09 -12.38
CA LEU A 118 2.49 1.06 -11.68
C LEU A 118 3.44 1.80 -12.65
N VAL A 119 4.02 1.11 -13.64
CA VAL A 119 4.88 1.75 -14.65
C VAL A 119 4.04 2.68 -15.54
N GLY A 120 2.87 2.23 -15.99
CA GLY A 120 1.95 3.07 -16.76
C GLY A 120 1.48 4.29 -15.98
N PHE A 121 1.19 4.14 -14.69
CA PHE A 121 0.80 5.25 -13.81
C PHE A 121 1.94 6.27 -13.62
N SER A 122 3.18 5.81 -13.47
CA SER A 122 4.36 6.69 -13.42
C SER A 122 4.53 7.51 -14.69
N LEU A 123 4.29 6.91 -15.87
CA LEU A 123 4.33 7.61 -17.15
C LEU A 123 3.19 8.63 -17.31
N LEU A 124 1.99 8.32 -16.80
CA LEU A 124 0.85 9.24 -16.81
C LEU A 124 1.05 10.45 -15.89
N LEU A 125 1.63 10.24 -14.69
CA LEU A 125 1.90 11.32 -13.73
C LEU A 125 3.16 12.15 -14.07
N GLY A 126 4.11 11.58 -14.83
CA GLY A 126 5.41 12.20 -15.12
C GLY A 126 5.42 13.40 -16.08
N ARG A 127 4.28 13.92 -16.57
CA ARG A 127 4.23 15.04 -17.55
C ARG A 127 3.13 16.04 -17.19
N PRO A 128 3.42 17.36 -17.05
CA PRO A 128 4.06 18.19 -18.09
C PRO A 128 5.34 18.95 -17.68
N GLN A 129 5.70 19.03 -16.40
CA GLN A 129 6.75 19.96 -15.93
C GLN A 129 8.18 19.58 -16.38
N VAL A 130 8.46 18.28 -16.48
CA VAL A 130 9.75 17.77 -16.98
C VAL A 130 9.98 18.15 -18.44
N PHE A 131 8.91 18.22 -19.25
CA PHE A 131 9.03 18.62 -20.65
C PHE A 131 9.35 20.12 -20.79
N HIS A 132 8.87 20.97 -19.87
CA HIS A 132 9.22 22.40 -19.86
C HIS A 132 10.69 22.61 -19.51
N SER A 133 11.21 21.92 -18.47
CA SER A 133 12.63 22.03 -18.08
C SER A 133 13.60 21.49 -19.16
N VAL A 134 13.21 20.46 -19.91
CA VAL A 134 14.01 19.94 -21.05
C VAL A 134 13.92 20.85 -22.28
N CYS A 135 12.79 21.51 -22.53
CA CYS A 135 12.65 22.44 -23.65
C CYS A 135 13.50 23.71 -23.43
N GLU A 136 13.57 24.22 -22.20
CA GLU A 136 14.33 25.43 -21.85
C GLU A 136 15.85 25.17 -21.86
N SER A 137 16.29 23.99 -21.43
CA SER A 137 17.72 23.59 -21.48
C SER A 137 18.19 23.17 -22.89
N GLY A 138 17.26 22.80 -23.78
CA GLY A 138 17.54 22.47 -25.18
C GLY A 138 17.73 23.67 -26.12
N TRP A 139 17.39 24.89 -25.67
CA TRP A 139 17.55 26.14 -26.43
C TRP A 139 18.49 27.15 -25.75
N GLY A 140 19.52 26.66 -25.05
CA GLY A 140 20.65 27.45 -24.56
C GLY A 140 21.59 27.99 -25.64
N LEU A 141 21.05 28.40 -26.80
CA LEU A 141 21.75 29.02 -27.93
C LEU A 141 20.92 30.18 -28.50
N ASN A 142 20.51 31.13 -27.65
CA ASN A 142 20.04 32.44 -28.13
C ASN A 142 20.49 33.59 -27.22
N ASN A 143 21.79 33.59 -26.86
CA ASN A 143 22.48 34.80 -26.41
C ASN A 143 24.00 34.73 -26.59
N ILE A 144 24.46 34.39 -27.81
CA ILE A 144 25.79 34.76 -28.34
C ILE A 144 25.63 35.04 -29.83
#